data_AF-A0AAW4KVI8-F1
#
_entry.id   AF-A0AAW4KVI8-F1
#
_cell.length_a   1.000
_cell.length_b   1.000
_cell.length_c   1.000
_cell.angle_alpha   90.00
_cell.angle_beta   90.00
_cell.angle_gamma   90.00
#
_symmetry.space_group_name_H-M   'P 1'
#
loop_
_entity.id
_entity.type
_entity.pdbx_description
1 polymer ?
#
loop_
_entity_poly.entity_id
_entity_poly.type
_entity_poly.pdbx_seq_one_letter_code
_entity_poly.pdbx_strand_id
1 'polypeptide(L)'
;AGHGIETGKHAASLNGGVPGVLHGNRTFLLQDDDGQIIDAHSISAGLDYPGIGPEHAWLHDIGRVQYTSVTDDEALEAFHKCCRLEGIIPALESAHALAEVFKRAPNLPNDQLMV
;
A
#
# COMPACT_ATOMS: atom_id res chain seq x y z
N ALA A 1 3.98 0.05 0.28
CA ALA A 1 4.93 -0.67 1.11
C ALA A 1 6.24 -0.80 0.34
N GLY A 2 7.36 -0.90 1.06
CA GLY A 2 8.72 -0.88 0.52
C GLY A 2 9.45 0.43 0.79
N HIS A 3 10.56 0.64 0.10
CA HIS A 3 11.46 1.77 0.33
C HIS A 3 11.07 3.05 -0.42
N GLY A 4 10.00 2.99 -1.24
CA GLY A 4 9.56 4.09 -2.10
C GLY A 4 9.40 3.61 -3.55
N ILE A 5 8.44 4.19 -4.28
CA ILE A 5 8.11 3.76 -5.65
C ILE A 5 9.28 4.02 -6.59
N GLU A 6 9.88 5.20 -6.46
CA GLU A 6 11.04 5.67 -7.21
C GLU A 6 12.29 4.80 -7.04
N THR A 7 12.35 3.99 -5.98
CA THR A 7 13.50 3.09 -5.73
C THR A 7 13.42 1.79 -6.51
N GLY A 8 12.24 1.45 -7.07
CA GLY A 8 11.96 0.13 -7.63
C GLY A 8 11.83 -0.99 -6.58
N LYS A 9 12.05 -0.71 -5.30
CA LYS A 9 11.89 -1.66 -4.18
C LYS A 9 10.59 -1.40 -3.45
N HIS A 10 9.47 -1.77 -4.06
CA HIS A 10 8.13 -1.57 -3.51
C HIS A 10 7.16 -2.68 -3.91
N ALA A 11 6.02 -2.75 -3.22
CA ALA A 11 4.88 -3.61 -3.55
C ALA A 11 3.66 -2.80 -4.02
N ALA A 12 3.89 -1.59 -4.56
CA ALA A 12 2.83 -0.65 -4.94
C ALA A 12 2.31 -0.86 -6.39
N SER A 13 1.63 -1.99 -6.64
CA SER A 13 1.22 -2.46 -7.97
C SER A 13 0.35 -1.46 -8.76
N LEU A 14 -0.53 -0.69 -8.11
CA LEU A 14 -1.38 0.30 -8.80
C LEU A 14 -0.64 1.57 -9.20
N ASN A 15 0.38 1.98 -8.43
CA ASN A 15 1.05 3.26 -8.63
C ASN A 15 2.39 3.13 -9.38
N GLY A 16 3.00 1.94 -9.38
CA GLY A 16 4.26 1.67 -10.08
C GLY A 16 4.22 0.44 -10.99
N GLY A 17 3.04 -0.16 -11.19
CA GLY A 17 2.84 -1.29 -12.09
C GLY A 17 2.04 -0.94 -13.33
N VAL A 18 1.74 -1.96 -14.13
CA VAL A 18 0.97 -1.84 -15.38
C VAL A 18 -0.09 -2.95 -15.48
N PRO A 19 -1.14 -2.79 -16.30
CA PRO A 19 -2.12 -3.85 -16.51
C PRO A 19 -1.52 -5.10 -17.16
N GLY A 20 -1.81 -6.27 -16.62
CA GLY A 20 -1.40 -7.57 -17.17
C GLY A 20 -2.18 -8.73 -16.56
N VAL A 21 -1.69 -9.96 -16.72
CA VAL A 21 -2.36 -11.19 -16.23
C VAL A 21 -1.43 -11.90 -15.25
N LEU A 22 -1.88 -12.08 -14.01
CA LEU A 22 -1.15 -12.77 -12.96
C LEU A 22 -2.10 -13.60 -12.12
N HIS A 23 -1.71 -14.83 -11.78
CA HIS A 23 -2.46 -15.72 -10.88
C HIS A 23 -3.97 -15.82 -11.22
N GLY A 24 -4.29 -16.02 -12.50
CA GLY A 24 -5.65 -16.30 -12.97
C GLY A 24 -6.59 -15.09 -13.12
N ASN A 25 -6.09 -13.86 -13.04
CA ASN A 25 -6.89 -12.66 -13.26
C ASN A 25 -6.12 -11.57 -14.04
N ARG A 26 -6.86 -10.66 -14.68
CA ARG A 26 -6.31 -9.45 -15.33
C ARG A 26 -6.40 -8.29 -14.34
N THR A 27 -5.27 -7.69 -13.99
CA THR A 27 -5.13 -6.68 -12.94
C THR A 27 -3.89 -5.81 -13.16
N PHE A 28 -3.62 -4.85 -12.27
CA PHE A 28 -2.33 -4.16 -12.23
C PHE A 28 -1.29 -5.02 -11.49
N LEU A 29 -0.08 -5.08 -12.04
CA LEU A 29 1.05 -5.77 -11.43
C LEU A 29 2.39 -5.13 -11.78
N LEU A 30 3.41 -5.46 -10.99
CA LEU A 30 4.80 -5.13 -11.26
C LEU A 30 5.37 -6.14 -12.26
N GLN A 31 5.73 -5.67 -13.44
CA GLN A 31 6.35 -6.47 -14.48
C GLN A 31 7.29 -5.60 -15.34
N ASP A 32 8.26 -6.24 -15.98
CA ASP A 32 9.16 -5.58 -16.93
C ASP A 32 8.55 -5.48 -18.34
N ASP A 33 9.32 -4.91 -19.28
CA ASP A 33 8.89 -4.69 -20.66
C ASP A 33 8.65 -6.00 -21.45
N ASP A 34 9.25 -7.11 -21.00
CA ASP A 34 9.04 -8.45 -21.56
C ASP A 34 7.88 -9.18 -20.88
N GLY A 35 7.23 -8.55 -19.90
CA GLY A 35 6.11 -9.10 -19.14
C GLY A 35 6.53 -10.09 -18.05
N GLN A 36 7.80 -10.14 -17.66
CA GLN A 36 8.26 -10.93 -16.51
C GLN A 36 7.90 -10.21 -15.22
N ILE A 37 7.52 -10.99 -14.21
CA ILE A 37 7.12 -10.45 -12.90
C ILE A 37 8.35 -9.88 -12.19
N ILE A 38 8.24 -8.63 -11.75
CA ILE A 38 9.25 -8.00 -10.90
C ILE A 38 8.94 -8.38 -9.45
N ASP A 39 9.99 -8.75 -8.71
CA ASP A 39 9.87 -9.04 -7.29
C ASP A 39 9.40 -7.79 -6.53
N ALA A 40 8.34 -7.96 -5.76
CA ALA A 40 7.88 -6.94 -4.84
C ALA A 40 8.85 -6.79 -3.66
N HIS A 41 8.75 -5.66 -2.96
CA HIS A 41 9.45 -5.47 -1.70
C HIS A 41 8.58 -4.74 -0.67
N SER A 42 8.55 -5.29 0.54
CA SER A 42 7.90 -4.71 1.72
C SER A 42 8.47 -5.34 2.98
N ILE A 43 8.66 -4.54 4.04
CA ILE A 43 8.99 -5.11 5.37
C ILE A 43 7.87 -5.97 5.94
N SER A 44 6.63 -5.71 5.52
CA SER A 44 5.44 -6.47 5.87
C SER A 44 5.22 -7.58 4.84
N ALA A 45 5.41 -8.83 5.27
CA ALA A 45 5.27 -10.00 4.42
C ALA A 45 3.87 -10.13 3.80
N GLY A 46 2.81 -9.74 4.52
CA GLY A 46 1.44 -9.77 4.01
C GLY A 46 1.14 -8.76 2.91
N LEU A 47 1.99 -7.73 2.75
CA LEU A 47 1.90 -6.75 1.66
C LEU A 47 2.93 -6.97 0.55
N ASP A 48 3.84 -7.94 0.71
CA ASP A 48 4.93 -8.21 -0.23
C ASP A 48 4.44 -9.04 -1.43
N TYR A 49 3.60 -8.42 -2.26
CA TYR A 49 2.97 -9.06 -3.41
C TYR A 49 2.99 -8.15 -4.64
N PRO A 50 3.39 -8.64 -5.83
CA PRO A 50 3.58 -7.80 -7.02
C PRO A 50 2.28 -7.50 -7.77
N GLY A 51 1.13 -8.02 -7.34
CA GLY A 51 -0.16 -7.77 -7.98
C GLY A 51 -1.16 -7.04 -7.06
N ILE A 52 -2.39 -6.90 -7.52
CA ILE A 52 -3.52 -6.42 -6.70
C ILE A 52 -4.81 -7.13 -7.13
N GLY A 53 -5.83 -7.21 -6.28
CA GLY A 53 -7.13 -7.77 -6.66
C GLY A 53 -7.80 -6.98 -7.80
N PRO A 54 -8.49 -7.64 -8.75
CA PRO A 54 -9.05 -6.97 -9.93
C PRO A 54 -10.19 -5.98 -9.61
N GLU A 55 -10.91 -6.18 -8.49
CA GLU A 55 -11.89 -5.20 -8.02
C GLU A 55 -11.22 -3.88 -7.59
N HIS A 56 -10.05 -3.96 -6.95
CA HIS A 56 -9.28 -2.77 -6.59
C HIS A 56 -8.77 -2.03 -7.83
N ALA A 57 -8.31 -2.77 -8.84
CA ALA A 57 -7.93 -2.21 -10.14
C ALA A 57 -9.11 -1.47 -10.80
N TRP A 58 -10.30 -2.07 -10.83
CA TRP A 58 -11.49 -1.41 -11.36
C TRP A 58 -11.87 -0.15 -10.57
N LEU A 59 -11.87 -0.21 -9.23
CA LEU A 59 -12.17 0.94 -8.38
C LEU A 59 -11.17 2.08 -8.54
N HIS A 60 -9.91 1.77 -8.82
CA HIS A 60 -8.86 2.72 -9.17
C HIS A 60 -9.17 3.39 -10.52
N ASP A 61 -9.42 2.59 -11.57
CA ASP A 61 -9.64 3.08 -12.93
C ASP A 61 -10.84 4.03 -13.04
N ILE A 62 -11.93 3.75 -12.32
CA ILE A 62 -13.11 4.62 -12.30
C ILE A 62 -12.97 5.83 -11.36
N GLY A 63 -11.82 5.98 -10.69
CA GLY A 63 -11.55 7.06 -9.75
C GLY A 63 -12.37 7.00 -8.44
N ARG A 64 -12.95 5.85 -8.11
CA ARG A 64 -13.81 5.71 -6.93
C ARG A 64 -13.03 5.57 -5.64
N VAL A 65 -11.82 5.00 -5.70
CA VAL A 65 -10.92 4.81 -4.56
C VAL A 65 -9.56 5.38 -4.92
N GLN A 66 -8.97 6.12 -3.97
CA GLN A 66 -7.60 6.62 -4.06
C GLN A 66 -6.66 5.63 -3.38
N TYR A 67 -5.62 5.23 -4.10
CA TYR A 67 -4.60 4.33 -3.59
C TYR A 67 -3.32 5.11 -3.33
N THR A 68 -2.94 5.19 -2.06
CA THR A 68 -1.71 5.84 -1.61
C THR A 68 -0.62 4.80 -1.35
N SER A 69 0.60 5.26 -1.13
CA SER A 69 1.73 4.43 -0.74
C SER A 69 2.32 4.93 0.58
N VAL A 70 2.64 3.98 1.44
CA VAL A 70 3.40 4.18 2.67
C VAL A 70 4.70 3.40 2.56
N THR A 71 5.80 4.01 3.00
CA THR A 71 7.13 3.39 3.07
C THR A 71 7.29 2.54 4.33
N ASP A 72 8.27 1.64 4.33
CA ASP A 72 8.56 0.78 5.49
C ASP A 72 8.87 1.60 6.76
N ASP A 73 9.61 2.69 6.62
CA ASP A 73 9.97 3.58 7.74
C ASP A 73 8.74 4.25 8.35
N GLU A 74 7.83 4.73 7.51
CA GLU A 74 6.57 5.35 7.96
C GLU A 74 5.64 4.34 8.64
N ALA A 75 5.60 3.10 8.12
CA ALA A 75 4.84 2.02 8.75
C ALA A 75 5.43 1.64 10.12
N LEU A 76 6.76 1.57 10.26
CA LEU A 76 7.43 1.34 11.54
C LEU A 76 7.20 2.47 12.53
N GLU A 77 7.22 3.73 12.08
CA GLU A 77 6.89 4.87 12.93
C GLU A 77 5.45 4.77 13.45
N ALA A 78 4.50 4.44 12.57
CA ALA A 78 3.09 4.28 12.92
C ALA A 78 2.86 3.09 13.87
N PHE A 79 3.53 1.97 13.65
CA PHE A 79 3.54 0.81 14.54
C PHE A 79 3.96 1.25 15.95
N HIS A 80 5.09 1.94 16.07
CA HIS A 80 5.60 2.40 17.36
C HIS A 80 4.70 3.43 18.03
N LYS A 81 4.07 4.33 17.27
CA LYS A 81 3.09 5.29 17.80
C LYS A 81 1.89 4.56 18.39
N CYS A 82 1.30 3.61 17.66
CA CYS A 82 0.15 2.84 18.14
C CYS A 82 0.47 2.08 19.43
N CYS A 83 1.63 1.41 19.49
CA CYS A 83 2.10 0.72 20.69
C CYS A 83 2.22 1.64 21.91
N ARG A 84 2.76 2.86 21.73
CA ARG A 84 3.06 3.77 22.84
C ARG A 84 1.85 4.58 23.29
N LEU A 85 1.00 5.00 22.36
CA LEU A 85 -0.15 5.85 22.64
C LEU A 85 -1.36 5.03 23.11
N GLU A 86 -1.60 3.88 22.46
CA GLU A 86 -2.82 3.10 22.66
C GLU A 86 -2.57 1.76 23.36
N GLY A 87 -1.30 1.35 23.53
CA GLY A 87 -0.97 0.04 24.10
C GLY A 87 -1.33 -1.14 23.20
N ILE A 88 -1.60 -0.89 21.92
CA ILE A 88 -1.98 -1.90 20.92
C ILE A 88 -0.76 -2.19 20.04
N ILE A 89 -0.46 -3.48 19.81
CA ILE A 89 0.62 -3.91 18.91
C ILE A 89 -0.02 -4.30 17.56
N PRO A 90 0.01 -3.44 16.53
CA PRO A 90 -0.61 -3.75 15.25
C PRO A 90 0.27 -4.67 14.41
N ALA A 91 -0.34 -5.41 13.48
CA ALA A 91 0.40 -6.05 12.39
C ALA A 91 1.08 -4.97 11.51
N LEU A 92 2.24 -5.28 10.89
CA LEU A 92 2.93 -4.32 10.03
C LEU A 92 2.10 -3.97 8.79
N GLU A 93 1.26 -4.90 8.32
CA GLU A 93 0.25 -4.69 7.27
C GLU A 93 -0.67 -3.52 7.68
N SER A 94 -1.27 -3.62 8.87
CA SER A 94 -2.19 -2.61 9.41
C SER A 94 -1.49 -1.29 9.76
N ALA A 95 -0.22 -1.34 10.15
CA ALA A 95 0.57 -0.16 10.46
C ALA A 95 0.75 0.76 9.23
N HIS A 96 0.78 0.21 8.01
CA HIS A 96 0.76 1.03 6.79
C HIS A 96 -0.52 1.86 6.67
N ALA A 97 -1.68 1.30 7.01
CA ALA A 97 -2.92 2.05 7.02
C ALA A 97 -2.92 3.14 8.10
N LEU A 98 -2.43 2.83 9.31
CA LEU A 98 -2.30 3.80 10.39
C LEU A 98 -1.37 4.96 10.03
N ALA A 99 -0.27 4.69 9.33
CA ALA A 99 0.65 5.72 8.87
C ALA A 99 -0.05 6.72 7.93
N GLU A 100 -0.84 6.24 6.97
CA GLU A 100 -1.64 7.12 6.11
C GLU A 100 -2.67 7.90 6.92
N VAL A 101 -3.34 7.28 7.89
CA VAL A 101 -4.29 7.98 8.79
C VAL A 101 -3.58 9.11 9.54
N PHE A 102 -2.40 8.88 10.10
CA PHE A 102 -1.64 9.91 10.81
C PHE A 102 -1.19 11.07 9.90
N LYS A 103 -0.99 10.83 8.61
CA LYS A 103 -0.72 11.90 7.62
C LYS A 103 -1.99 12.65 7.22
N ARG A 104 -3.09 11.93 7.02
CA ARG A 104 -4.34 12.44 6.46
C ARG A 104 -5.19 13.17 7.48
N ALA A 105 -5.36 12.60 8.67
CA ALA A 105 -6.28 13.11 9.71
C ALA A 105 -6.04 14.59 10.09
N PRO A 106 -4.79 15.09 10.25
CA PRO A 106 -4.56 16.49 10.59
C PRO A 106 -5.03 17.50 9.53
N ASN A 107 -5.26 17.04 8.29
CA ASN A 107 -5.71 17.87 7.17
C ASN A 107 -7.24 17.82 6.98
N LEU A 108 -7.97 17.11 7.86
CA LEU A 108 -9.41 17.00 7.82
C LEU A 108 -10.06 17.89 8.91
N PRO A 109 -11.35 18.22 8.78
CA PRO A 109 -12.09 18.88 9.85
C PRO A 109 -12.00 18.09 11.17
N ASN A 110 -11.96 18.80 12.30
CA ASN A 110 -11.81 18.18 13.64
C ASN A 110 -12.96 17.22 14.00
N ASP A 111 -14.14 17.40 13.41
CA ASP A 111 -15.33 16.57 13.60
C ASP A 111 -15.52 15.52 12.48
N GLN A 112 -14.54 15.38 11.59
CA GLN A 112 -14.58 14.35 10.55
C GLN A 112 -14.48 12.96 11.18
N LEU A 113 -15.53 12.16 10.99
CA LEU A 113 -15.50 10.74 11.30
C LEU A 113 -14.68 9.99 10.23
N MET A 114 -13.63 9.31 10.64
CA MET A 114 -12.85 8.38 9.81
C MET A 114 -13.27 6.95 10.15
N VAL A 115 -13.63 6.16 9.12
CA VAL A 115 -14.09 4.76 9.24
C VAL A 115 -13.28 3.89 8.29
#